data_AF-A0A9R1AWQ1-F1
#
_entry.id   AF-A0A9R1AWQ1-F1
#
_cell.length_a   1.000
_cell.length_b   1.000
_cell.length_c   1.000
_cell.angle_alpha   90.00
_cell.angle_beta   90.00
_cell.angle_gamma   90.00
#
_symmetry.space_group_name_H-M   'P 1'
#
loop_
_entity.id
_entity.type
_entity.pdbx_description
1 polymer ?
#
loop_
_entity_poly.entity_id
_entity_poly.type
_entity_poly.pdbx_seq_one_letter_code
_entity_poly.pdbx_strand_id
1 'polypeptide(L)'
;MAGQSLNQVSSAEAILVGALSSGVNAPTWVVLQITFLLLAFCFTAMLYLAFFSSDFVIVGHVLLLITIGAVLFVLLNRFLAETGFVPVEQQMQEIGIRKPEATEKDKSK
;
A
#
# COMPACT_ATOMS: atom_id res chain seq x y z
N MET A 1 11.12 -19.12 -33.07
CA MET A 1 9.68 -18.88 -32.89
C MET A 1 9.51 -18.21 -31.54
N ALA A 2 9.38 -16.88 -31.52
CA ALA A 2 9.17 -16.10 -30.30
C ALA A 2 7.67 -15.92 -30.11
N GLY A 3 7.12 -16.36 -28.99
CA GLY A 3 5.69 -16.30 -28.73
C GLY A 3 5.34 -16.57 -27.27
N GLN A 4 5.07 -15.48 -26.55
CA GLN A 4 4.22 -15.37 -25.37
C GLN A 4 4.65 -16.03 -24.05
N SER A 5 5.09 -15.20 -23.10
CA SER A 5 4.46 -15.13 -21.78
C SER A 5 4.54 -13.69 -21.26
N LEU A 6 3.72 -12.80 -21.83
CA LEU A 6 3.39 -11.56 -21.13
C LEU A 6 2.79 -11.98 -19.79
N ASN A 7 3.45 -11.63 -18.69
CA ASN A 7 2.91 -11.71 -17.34
C ASN A 7 1.44 -11.27 -17.38
N GLN A 8 0.53 -12.22 -17.26
CA GLN A 8 -0.89 -11.93 -17.12
C GLN A 8 -1.05 -11.38 -15.70
N VAL A 9 -0.88 -10.07 -15.56
CA VAL A 9 -1.24 -9.32 -14.36
C VAL A 9 -2.68 -9.70 -14.05
N SER A 10 -2.89 -10.34 -12.91
CA SER A 10 -4.21 -10.86 -12.53
C SER A 10 -5.20 -9.69 -12.49
N SER A 11 -6.44 -9.87 -12.93
CA SER A 11 -7.43 -8.78 -12.93
C SER A 11 -7.60 -8.15 -11.54
N ALA A 12 -7.42 -8.92 -10.46
CA ALA A 12 -7.41 -8.42 -9.09
C ALA A 12 -6.22 -7.49 -8.82
N GLU A 13 -5.06 -7.82 -9.38
CA GLU A 13 -3.83 -7.04 -9.31
C GLU A 13 -3.99 -5.72 -10.06
N ALA A 14 -4.55 -5.76 -11.27
CA ALA A 14 -4.82 -4.56 -12.07
C ALA A 14 -5.84 -3.62 -11.40
N ILE A 15 -6.90 -4.17 -10.78
CA ILE A 15 -7.89 -3.39 -10.01
C ILE A 15 -7.24 -2.80 -8.75
N LEU A 16 -6.41 -3.57 -8.05
CA LEU A 16 -5.74 -3.11 -6.83
C LEU A 16 -4.67 -2.06 -7.12
N VAL A 17 -3.92 -2.19 -8.22
CA VAL A 17 -2.98 -1.16 -8.73
C VAL A 17 -3.73 0.09 -9.17
N GLY A 18 -4.85 -0.08 -9.87
CA GLY A 18 -5.73 1.03 -10.25
C GLY A 18 -6.29 1.77 -9.04
N ALA A 19 -6.66 1.03 -7.99
CA ALA A 19 -7.02 1.62 -6.71
C ALA A 19 -5.82 2.36 -6.12
N LEU A 20 -4.66 1.72 -5.93
CA LEU A 20 -3.52 2.23 -5.16
C LEU A 20 -2.57 3.19 -5.89
N SER A 21 -2.88 3.61 -7.12
CA SER A 21 -2.08 4.56 -7.89
C SER A 21 -1.77 5.85 -7.09
N SER A 22 -0.49 6.23 -7.08
CA SER A 22 0.07 7.24 -6.17
C SER A 22 -0.52 8.65 -6.33
N GLY A 23 -1.07 8.97 -7.51
CA GLY A 23 -1.66 10.27 -7.79
C GLY A 23 -3.02 10.53 -7.12
N VAL A 24 -3.74 9.49 -6.66
CA VAL A 24 -5.10 9.64 -6.08
C VAL A 24 -5.29 8.97 -4.71
N ASN A 25 -4.42 8.04 -4.31
CA ASN A 25 -4.74 7.09 -3.23
C ASN A 25 -3.87 7.17 -1.97
N ALA A 26 -3.11 8.25 -1.76
CA ALA A 26 -2.47 8.52 -0.47
C ALA A 26 -3.46 8.45 0.72
N PRO A 27 -4.72 8.94 0.61
CA PRO A 27 -5.72 8.75 1.67
C PRO A 27 -6.06 7.28 1.94
N THR A 28 -6.12 6.45 0.91
CA THR A 28 -6.43 5.01 1.06
C THR A 28 -5.30 4.25 1.72
N TRP A 29 -4.05 4.61 1.47
CA TRP A 29 -2.90 4.05 2.20
C TRP A 29 -3.00 4.34 3.70
N VAL A 30 -3.35 5.57 4.08
CA VAL A 30 -3.58 5.95 5.48
C VAL A 30 -4.72 5.13 6.09
N VAL A 31 -5.85 4.97 5.38
CA VAL A 31 -6.97 4.15 5.85
C VAL A 31 -6.55 2.70 6.07
N LEU A 32 -5.75 2.15 5.16
CA LEU A 32 -5.22 0.78 5.26
C LEU A 32 -4.36 0.64 6.53
N GLN A 33 -3.43 1.57 6.75
CA GLN A 33 -2.59 1.59 7.96
C GLN A 33 -3.43 1.67 9.24
N ILE A 34 -4.40 2.59 9.30
CA ILE A 34 -5.31 2.73 10.44
C ILE A 34 -6.09 1.43 10.68
N THR A 35 -6.54 0.78 9.61
CA THR A 35 -7.31 -0.48 9.70
C THR A 35 -6.46 -1.60 10.29
N PHE A 36 -5.21 -1.76 9.84
CA PHE A 36 -4.28 -2.74 10.42
C PHE A 36 -3.93 -2.43 11.88
N LEU A 37 -3.78 -1.15 12.25
CA LEU A 37 -3.58 -0.74 13.64
C LEU A 37 -4.78 -1.08 14.52
N LEU A 38 -6.00 -0.80 14.06
CA LEU A 38 -7.22 -1.13 14.79
C LEU A 38 -7.40 -2.64 14.92
N LEU A 39 -7.07 -3.40 13.88
CA LEU A 39 -7.08 -4.86 13.91
C LEU A 39 -6.08 -5.41 14.95
N ALA A 40 -4.86 -4.86 14.99
CA ALA A 40 -3.87 -5.22 16.00
C ALA A 40 -4.33 -4.89 17.42
N PHE A 41 -4.94 -3.72 17.63
CA PHE A 41 -5.56 -3.34 18.90
C PHE A 41 -6.66 -4.34 19.31
N CYS A 42 -7.53 -4.71 18.37
CA CYS A 42 -8.61 -5.66 18.60
C CYS A 42 -8.09 -7.05 18.99
N PHE A 43 -7.10 -7.58 18.27
CA PHE A 43 -6.49 -8.86 18.62
C PHE A 43 -5.77 -8.80 19.96
N THR A 44 -5.11 -7.69 20.29
CA THR A 44 -4.48 -7.50 21.60
C THR A 44 -5.52 -7.53 22.73
N ALA A 45 -6.65 -6.84 22.55
CA ALA A 45 -7.75 -6.86 23.50
C ALA A 45 -8.36 -8.26 23.65
N MET A 46 -8.62 -8.96 22.54
CA MET A 46 -9.13 -10.34 22.58
C MET A 46 -8.15 -11.29 23.25
N LEU A 47 -6.85 -11.16 22.99
CA LEU A 47 -5.82 -11.98 23.62
C LEU A 47 -5.77 -11.73 25.14
N TYR A 48 -5.84 -10.46 25.56
CA TYR A 48 -5.91 -10.08 26.96
C TYR A 48 -7.13 -10.69 27.67
N LEU A 49 -8.32 -10.59 27.06
CA LEU A 49 -9.53 -11.21 27.60
C LEU A 49 -9.44 -12.74 27.65
N ALA A 50 -8.87 -13.37 26.63
CA ALA A 50 -8.69 -14.83 26.58
C ALA A 50 -7.75 -15.33 27.68
N PHE A 51 -6.66 -14.61 27.94
CA PHE A 51 -5.77 -14.88 29.07
C PHE A 51 -6.49 -14.70 30.41
N PHE A 52 -7.27 -13.63 30.57
CA PHE A 52 -8.04 -13.39 31.79
C PHE A 52 -9.08 -14.50 32.05
N SER A 53 -9.69 -15.01 30.99
CA SER A 53 -10.65 -16.12 31.04
C SER A 53 -10.00 -17.51 31.17
N SER A 54 -8.67 -17.61 31.10
CA SER A 54 -7.93 -18.88 31.04
C SER A 54 -8.39 -19.82 29.91
N ASP A 55 -8.93 -19.26 28.82
CA ASP A 55 -9.42 -20.04 27.67
C ASP A 55 -8.30 -20.20 26.65
N PHE A 56 -7.55 -21.30 26.78
CA PHE A 56 -6.41 -21.61 25.91
C PHE A 56 -6.81 -21.86 24.45
N VAL A 57 -8.06 -22.29 24.18
CA VAL A 57 -8.54 -22.51 22.81
C VAL A 57 -8.69 -21.17 22.10
N ILE A 58 -9.28 -20.19 22.79
CA ILE A 58 -9.42 -18.83 22.26
C ILE A 58 -8.04 -18.16 22.13
N VAL A 59 -7.13 -18.33 23.09
CA VAL A 59 -5.74 -17.84 22.97
C VAL A 59 -5.08 -18.38 21.69
N GLY A 60 -5.19 -19.68 21.43
CA GLY A 60 -4.67 -20.30 20.21
C GLY A 60 -5.27 -19.71 18.92
N HIS A 61 -6.59 -19.51 18.89
CA HIS A 61 -7.27 -18.90 17.74
C HIS A 61 -6.83 -17.44 17.50
N VAL A 62 -6.71 -16.65 18.57
CA VAL A 62 -6.29 -15.25 18.44
C VAL A 62 -4.83 -15.17 17.95
N LEU A 63 -3.94 -16.05 18.42
CA LEU A 63 -2.56 -16.13 17.91
C LEU A 63 -2.51 -16.51 16.42
N LEU A 64 -3.37 -17.43 15.98
CA LEU A 64 -3.51 -17.76 14.56
C LEU A 64 -3.96 -16.53 13.75
N LEU A 65 -4.97 -15.81 14.23
CA LEU A 65 -5.46 -14.59 13.57
C LEU A 65 -4.40 -13.49 13.50
N ILE A 66 -3.60 -13.30 14.54
CA ILE A 66 -2.45 -12.38 14.55
C ILE A 66 -1.45 -12.79 13.47
N THR A 67 -1.13 -14.09 13.37
CA THR A 67 -0.19 -14.62 12.38
C THR A 67 -0.70 -14.38 10.95
N ILE A 68 -1.98 -14.65 10.68
CA ILE A 68 -2.61 -14.39 9.38
C ILE A 68 -2.57 -12.88 9.07
N GLY A 69 -2.94 -12.04 10.04
CA GLY A 69 -2.90 -10.59 9.90
C GLY A 69 -1.50 -10.06 9.57
N ALA A 70 -0.46 -10.59 10.22
CA ALA A 70 0.93 -10.24 9.97
C ALA A 70 1.37 -10.68 8.56
N VAL A 71 1.04 -11.89 8.13
CA VAL A 71 1.33 -12.37 6.77
C VAL A 71 0.63 -11.49 5.73
N LEU A 72 -0.65 -11.18 5.92
CA LEU A 72 -1.41 -10.29 5.04
C LEU A 72 -0.77 -8.90 4.96
N PHE A 73 -0.36 -8.34 6.09
CA PHE A 73 0.32 -7.05 6.13
C PHE A 73 1.64 -7.10 5.35
N VAL A 74 2.47 -8.13 5.55
CA VAL A 74 3.74 -8.29 4.82
C VAL A 74 3.50 -8.44 3.31
N LEU A 75 2.55 -9.28 2.91
CA LEU A 75 2.20 -9.47 1.49
C LEU A 75 1.73 -8.17 0.86
N LEU A 76 0.91 -7.40 1.56
CA LEU A 76 0.42 -6.12 1.09
C LEU A 76 1.52 -5.06 0.96
N ASN A 77 2.42 -4.97 1.94
CA ASN A 77 3.57 -4.06 1.88
C ASN A 77 4.54 -4.46 0.76
N ARG A 78 4.79 -5.76 0.59
CA ARG A 78 5.61 -6.29 -0.49
C ARG A 78 5.00 -5.97 -1.85
N PHE A 79 3.70 -6.21 -1.99
CA PHE A 79 2.95 -5.90 -3.20
C PHE A 79 3.03 -4.41 -3.56
N LEU A 80 2.86 -3.54 -2.57
CA LEU A 80 3.00 -2.08 -2.73
C LEU A 80 4.42 -1.65 -3.11
N ALA A 81 5.44 -2.31 -2.55
CA ALA A 81 6.83 -2.05 -2.89
C ALA A 81 7.16 -2.48 -4.34
N GLU A 82 6.60 -3.61 -4.79
CA GLU A 82 6.79 -4.14 -6.16
C GLU A 82 5.96 -3.36 -7.20
N THR A 83 4.77 -2.88 -6.86
CA THR A 83 3.90 -2.12 -7.77
C THR A 83 4.25 -0.64 -7.89
N GLY A 84 5.08 -0.12 -6.97
CA GLY A 84 5.62 1.22 -7.04
C GLY A 84 4.56 2.28 -6.76
N PHE A 85 4.66 2.95 -5.62
CA PHE A 85 4.19 4.32 -5.54
C PHE A 85 4.99 5.13 -6.56
N VAL A 86 4.43 5.42 -7.74
CA VAL A 86 5.08 6.34 -8.68
C VAL A 86 5.29 7.65 -7.92
N PRO A 87 6.54 8.13 -7.71
CA PRO A 87 6.76 9.38 -7.00
C PRO A 87 6.01 10.48 -7.75
N VAL A 88 5.22 11.28 -7.02
CA VAL A 88 4.39 12.37 -7.58
C VAL A 88 5.24 13.34 -8.41
N GLU A 89 6.53 13.41 -8.13
CA GLU A 89 7.55 14.17 -8.85
C GLU A 89 7.70 13.74 -10.31
N GLN A 90 7.56 12.44 -10.62
CA GLN A 90 7.58 11.94 -12.01
C GLN A 90 6.25 12.18 -12.72
N GLN A 91 5.11 12.04 -12.03
CA GLN A 91 3.80 12.38 -12.62
C GLN A 91 3.67 13.88 -12.93
N MET A 92 4.22 14.77 -12.08
CA MET A 92 4.27 16.21 -12.37
C MET A 92 5.19 16.55 -13.55
N GLN A 93 6.21 15.75 -13.80
CA GLN A 93 7.13 15.91 -14.94
C GLN A 93 6.47 15.45 -16.25
N GLU A 94 5.67 14.38 -16.22
CA GLU A 94 4.94 13.86 -17.38
C GLU A 94 3.69 14.68 -17.75
N ILE A 95 3.05 15.36 -16.78
CA ILE A 95 1.91 16.27 -17.01
C ILE A 95 2.37 17.64 -17.57
N GLY A 96 3.67 17.86 -17.75
CA GLY A 96 4.18 19.03 -18.47
C GLY A 96 4.01 20.36 -17.74
N ILE A 97 3.93 20.39 -16.41
CA ILE A 97 3.90 21.64 -15.62
C ILE A 97 5.31 22.02 -15.15
N ARG A 98 6.27 22.03 -16.08
CA ARG A 98 7.41 22.96 -15.99
C ARG A 98 7.30 23.90 -17.17
N LYS A 99 6.79 25.10 -16.88
CA LYS A 99 6.96 26.28 -17.73
C LYS A 99 8.48 26.40 -18.00
N PRO A 100 8.93 26.45 -19.27
CA PRO A 100 10.34 26.63 -19.56
C PRO A 100 10.78 27.98 -19.00
N GLU A 101 11.95 27.98 -18.36
CA GLU A 101 12.61 29.19 -17.94
C GLU A 101 12.83 30.09 -19.16
N ALA A 102 12.03 31.15 -19.28
CA ALA A 102 12.32 32.22 -20.19
C ALA A 102 13.44 33.06 -19.56
N THR A 103 14.66 32.69 -19.89
CA THR A 103 15.84 33.54 -19.78
C THR A 103 15.60 34.79 -20.65
N GLU A 104 15.00 35.84 -20.08
CA GLU A 104 14.98 37.14 -20.76
C GLU A 104 16.34 37.80 -20.57
N LYS A 105 17.02 37.89 -21.70
CA LYS A 105 18.38 38.36 -21.86
C LYS A 105 18.49 39.82 -21.43
N ASP A 106 19.48 40.05 -20.57
CA ASP A 106 20.33 41.23 -20.59
C ASP A 106 20.70 41.60 -22.04
N LYS A 107 20.16 42.72 -22.54
CA LYS A 107 20.80 43.69 -23.43
C LYS A 107 19.79 44.74 -23.90
N SER A 108 19.81 45.92 -23.28
CA SER A 108 19.76 47.20 -24.01
C SER A 108 20.16 48.35 -23.07
N LYS A 109 21.39 48.83 -23.22
CA LYS A 109 21.80 50.18 -22.86
C LYS A 109 22.70 50.71 -23.97
#